data_AF-A0A9X8VG32-F1
#
_entry.id   AF-A0A9X8VG32-F1
#
_cell.length_a   1.000
_cell.length_b   1.000
_cell.length_c   1.000
_cell.angle_alpha   90.00
_cell.angle_beta   90.00
_cell.angle_gamma   90.00
#
_symmetry.space_group_name_H-M   'P 1'
#
loop_
_entity.id
_entity.type
_entity.pdbx_description
1 polymer ?
#
loop_
_entity_poly.entity_id
_entity_poly.type
_entity_poly.pdbx_seq_one_letter_code
_entity_poly.pdbx_strand_id
1 'polypeptide(L)' 'QPIAPLPFTQRFDLALLDRALAQLQDVQTVGKLTGCTHAAAWIQPDGALSGGCEDVGRHVALDKLLGYRSQQAW' A
#
# COMPACT_ATOMS: atom_id res chain seq x y z
N GLN A 1 -27.59 1.50 -5.79
CA GLN A 1 -27.42 2.81 -6.44
C GLN A 1 -26.01 2.84 -7.03
N PRO A 2 -25.80 3.25 -8.29
CA PRO A 2 -24.46 3.29 -8.88
C PRO A 2 -23.59 4.31 -8.14
N ILE A 3 -22.31 3.97 -7.97
CA ILE A 3 -21.33 4.81 -7.27
C ILE A 3 -20.81 5.87 -8.24
N ALA A 4 -20.65 7.11 -7.80
CA ALA A 4 -20.09 8.17 -8.63
C ALA A 4 -18.65 7.82 -9.05
N PRO A 5 -18.26 8.03 -10.33
CA PRO A 5 -16.88 7.86 -10.77
C PRO A 5 -15.91 8.74 -9.96
N LEU A 6 -14.69 8.25 -9.76
CA LEU A 6 -13.66 9.00 -9.06
C LEU A 6 -13.16 10.19 -9.91
N PRO A 7 -12.89 11.35 -9.29
CA PRO A 7 -12.27 12.47 -9.99
C PRO A 7 -10.77 12.23 -10.22
N PHE A 8 -10.22 12.87 -11.25
CA PHE A 8 -8.77 12.85 -11.53
C PHE A 8 -8.02 13.84 -10.65
N THR A 9 -7.78 13.48 -9.39
CA THR A 9 -7.09 14.34 -8.40
C THR A 9 -5.66 13.89 -8.06
N GLN A 10 -5.26 12.70 -8.50
CA GLN A 10 -3.99 12.09 -8.13
C GLN A 10 -3.02 12.09 -9.30
N ARG A 11 -1.74 12.35 -9.00
CA ARG A 11 -0.60 12.19 -9.91
C ARG A 11 0.53 11.53 -9.12
N PHE A 12 1.34 10.75 -9.80
CA PHE A 12 2.50 10.11 -9.22
C PHE A 12 3.63 10.14 -10.23
N ASP A 13 4.80 10.62 -9.83
CA ASP A 13 6.00 10.59 -10.67
C ASP A 13 6.60 9.18 -10.64
N LEU A 14 6.67 8.53 -11.80
CA LEU A 14 7.19 7.17 -11.92
C LEU A 14 8.66 7.06 -11.52
N ALA A 15 9.44 8.15 -11.57
CA ALA A 15 10.81 8.16 -11.06
C ALA A 15 10.91 7.84 -9.56
N LEU A 16 9.81 7.98 -8.81
CA LEU A 16 9.74 7.70 -7.38
C LEU A 16 9.32 6.25 -7.06
N LEU A 17 8.89 5.48 -8.07
CA LEU A 17 8.33 4.14 -7.86
C LEU A 17 9.36 3.16 -7.29
N ASP A 18 10.57 3.14 -7.83
CA ASP A 18 11.61 2.18 -7.40
C ASP A 18 11.95 2.34 -5.92
N ARG A 19 12.00 3.60 -5.44
CA ARG A 19 12.20 3.91 -4.02
C ARG A 19 11.06 3.36 -3.16
N ALA A 20 9.81 3.49 -3.62
CA ALA A 20 8.66 2.97 -2.88
C ALA A 20 8.62 1.43 -2.87
N LEU A 21 8.98 0.79 -3.99
CA LEU A 21 9.06 -0.67 -4.09
C LEU A 21 10.13 -1.25 -3.18
N ALA A 22 11.29 -0.59 -3.06
CA ALA A 22 12.34 -1.01 -2.13
C ALA A 22 11.86 -1.02 -0.67
N GLN A 23 11.06 -0.02 -0.27
CA GLN A 23 10.49 0.08 1.08
C GLN A 23 9.39 -0.98 1.35
N LEU A 24 8.79 -1.59 0.33
CA LEU A 24 7.72 -2.59 0.50
C LEU A 24 8.22 -3.87 1.18
N GLN A 25 9.53 -4.15 1.09
CA GLN A 25 10.14 -5.26 1.82
C GLN A 25 10.06 -5.03 3.34
N ASP A 26 10.09 -3.79 3.81
CA ASP A 26 10.03 -3.47 5.25
C ASP A 26 8.65 -3.68 5.85
N VAL A 27 7.62 -3.72 5.00
CA VAL A 27 6.25 -4.08 5.39
C VAL A 27 6.08 -5.60 5.58
N GLN A 28 6.88 -6.43 4.90
CA GLN A 28 6.73 -7.89 4.83
C GLN A 28 7.66 -8.60 5.80
N THR A 29 7.47 -8.42 7.11
CA THR A 29 8.37 -9.02 8.11
C THR A 29 8.25 -10.55 8.12
N VAL A 30 7.04 -11.09 8.07
CA VAL A 30 6.79 -12.54 7.94
C VAL A 30 7.12 -13.02 6.53
N GLY A 31 6.84 -12.21 5.51
CA GLY A 31 7.21 -12.51 4.12
C GLY A 31 8.71 -12.66 3.92
N LYS A 32 9.54 -11.83 4.57
CA LYS A 32 11.00 -11.95 4.58
C LYS A 32 11.48 -13.30 5.12
N LEU A 33 10.75 -13.90 6.07
CA LEU A 33 11.11 -15.18 6.69
C LEU A 33 10.55 -16.40 5.94
N THR A 34 9.37 -16.25 5.32
CA THR A 34 8.59 -17.40 4.83
C THR A 34 8.41 -17.42 3.32
N GLY A 35 8.55 -16.28 2.64
CA GLY A 35 8.18 -16.11 1.23
C GLY A 35 6.69 -16.28 0.94
N CYS A 36 5.82 -16.34 1.97
CA CYS A 36 4.44 -16.78 1.84
C CYS A 36 3.41 -15.68 2.19
N THR A 37 3.81 -14.41 2.10
CA THR A 37 2.88 -13.27 2.28
C THR A 37 2.91 -12.36 1.07
N HIS A 38 1.80 -11.63 0.90
CA HIS A 38 1.69 -10.45 0.06
C HIS A 38 1.73 -9.21 0.97
N ALA A 39 2.12 -8.07 0.42
CA ALA A 39 1.96 -6.77 1.06
C ALA A 39 1.11 -5.80 0.23
N ALA A 40 0.46 -4.89 0.96
CA ALA A 40 -0.12 -3.68 0.42
C ALA A 40 0.45 -2.49 1.21
N ALA A 41 0.83 -1.42 0.51
CA ALA A 41 1.31 -0.19 1.13
C ALA A 41 0.69 1.05 0.49
N TRP A 42 0.56 2.12 1.27
CA TRP A 42 0.11 3.41 0.78
C TRP A 42 1.30 4.31 0.46
N ILE A 43 1.45 4.67 -0.81
CA ILE A 43 2.53 5.52 -1.31
C ILE A 43 2.01 6.96 -1.42
N GLN A 44 2.72 7.90 -0.82
CA GLN A 44 2.45 9.34 -0.95
C GLN A 44 2.98 9.88 -2.29
N PRO A 45 2.49 11.04 -2.77
CA PRO A 45 2.97 11.65 -4.00
C PRO A 45 4.49 11.91 -4.07
N ASP A 46 5.16 11.99 -2.92
CA ASP A 46 6.62 12.16 -2.79
C ASP A 46 7.42 10.83 -2.79
N GLY A 47 6.74 9.69 -2.92
CA GLY A 47 7.33 8.35 -2.93
C GLY A 47 7.59 7.74 -1.54
N ALA A 48 7.18 8.40 -0.45
CA ALA A 48 7.25 7.84 0.90
C ALA A 48 6.09 6.86 1.16
N LEU A 49 6.33 5.82 1.97
CA LEU A 49 5.24 4.98 2.48
C LEU A 49 4.61 5.60 3.73
N SER A 50 3.31 5.87 3.71
CA SER A 50 2.56 6.26 4.93
C SER A 50 2.28 5.08 5.85
N GLY A 51 2.31 3.86 5.30
CA GLY A 51 2.11 2.62 6.05
C GLY A 51 1.85 1.43 5.13
N GLY A 52 1.83 0.24 5.72
CA GLY A 52 1.62 -1.01 4.99
C GLY A 52 1.15 -2.15 5.88
N CYS A 53 0.58 -3.17 5.24
CA CYS A 53 0.12 -4.39 5.89
C CYS A 53 0.54 -5.62 5.07
N GLU A 54 0.85 -6.72 5.75
CA GLU A 54 1.05 -8.02 5.12
C GLU A 54 -0.03 -9.03 5.50
N ASP A 55 -0.27 -9.99 4.61
CA ASP A 55 -1.11 -11.15 4.83
C ASP A 55 -0.76 -12.26 3.84
N VAL A 56 -1.14 -13.51 4.14
CA VAL A 56 -1.01 -14.61 3.16
C VAL A 56 -1.81 -14.31 1.89
N GLY A 57 -3.02 -13.77 2.04
CA GLY A 57 -3.88 -13.39 0.92
C GLY A 57 -3.73 -11.93 0.50
N ARG A 58 -3.45 -11.66 -0.79
CA ARG A 58 -3.33 -10.29 -1.32
C ARG A 58 -4.54 -9.39 -1.05
N HIS A 59 -5.75 -9.93 -1.10
CA HIS A 59 -6.97 -9.15 -0.88
C HIS A 59 -7.09 -8.74 0.59
N VAL A 60 -6.73 -9.65 1.51
CA VAL A 60 -6.74 -9.37 2.94
C VAL A 60 -5.65 -8.36 3.30
N ALA A 61 -4.47 -8.45 2.68
CA ALA A 61 -3.41 -7.44 2.85
C ALA A 61 -3.90 -6.05 2.42
N LEU A 62 -4.62 -5.96 1.29
CA LEU A 62 -5.22 -4.71 0.83
C LEU A 62 -6.32 -4.21 1.77
N ASP A 63 -7.23 -5.07 2.22
CA ASP A 63 -8.30 -4.69 3.14
C ASP A 63 -7.75 -4.17 4.47
N LYS A 64 -6.70 -4.82 5.01
CA LYS A 64 -5.98 -4.32 6.19
C LYS A 64 -5.41 -2.92 5.96
N LEU A 65 -4.81 -2.66 4.79
CA LEU A 65 -4.29 -1.34 4.45
C LEU A 65 -5.40 -0.29 4.37
N LEU A 66 -6.52 -0.61 3.73
CA LEU A 66 -7.66 0.30 3.62
C LEU A 66 -8.28 0.60 4.99
N GLY A 67 -8.36 -0.42 5.86
CA GLY A 67 -8.76 -0.27 7.26
C GLY A 67 -7.79 0.62 8.04
N TYR A 68 -6.48 0.40 7.90
CA TYR A 68 -5.44 1.22 8.52
C TYR A 68 -5.55 2.68 8.05
N ARG A 69 -5.71 2.92 6.74
CA ARG A 69 -5.91 4.25 6.16
C ARG A 69 -7.14 4.95 6.70
N SER A 70 -8.26 4.23 6.83
CA SER A 70 -9.51 4.81 7.32
C SER A 70 -9.39 5.36 8.76
N GLN A 71 -8.40 4.90 9.53
CA GLN A 71 -8.18 5.32 10.91
C GLN A 71 -7.10 6.40 11.05
N GLN A 72 -6.41 6.76 9.96
CA GLN A 72 -5.27 7.68 9.97
C GLN A 72 -5.57 8.91 9.10
N ALA A 73 -5.08 10.08 9.50
CA ALA A 73 -5.09 11.27 8.67
C ALA A 73 -3.74 11.38 7.93
N TRP A 74 -3.70 10.98 6.66
CA TRP A 74 -2.53 11.08 5.78
C TRP A 74 -2.68 12.21 4.78
#